data_AF-B7VCP6-F1
#
_entry.id   AF-B7VCP6-F1
#
_cell.length_a   1.000
_cell.length_b   1.000
_cell.length_c   1.000
_cell.angle_alpha   90.00
_cell.angle_beta   90.00
_cell.angle_gamma   90.00
#
_symmetry.space_group_name_H-M   'P 1'
#
loop_
_entity.id
_entity.type
_entity.pdbx_description
1 polymer ?
#
loop_
_entity_poly.entity_id
_entity_poly.type
_entity_poly.pdbx_seq_one_letter_code
_entity_poly.pdbx_strand_id
1 'polypeptide(L)'
;MQELRDPTHKRFGTPLSLWLKHIENELPIDAVGFWQIVPVLKNDFALQGDRLVEAVRSAIRNLLAAGAIPVEGSDSNRWHAREDLAAPGESGVNLVVKYWQQLDHEPHVGDIWFALPSDVA
;
A
#
# COMPACT_ATOMS: atom_id res chain seq x y z
N MET A 1 27.04 -7.24 -13.54
CA MET A 1 25.63 -7.25 -13.09
C MET A 1 25.64 -7.43 -11.59
N GLN A 2 25.21 -6.43 -10.83
CA GLN A 2 25.13 -6.55 -9.38
C GLN A 2 23.79 -7.23 -9.08
N GLU A 3 23.79 -8.39 -8.44
CA GLU A 3 22.56 -9.01 -7.97
C GLU A 3 21.87 -8.03 -7.02
N LEU A 4 20.65 -7.61 -7.36
CA LEU A 4 19.83 -6.78 -6.49
C LEU A 4 19.41 -7.65 -5.30
N ARG A 5 20.22 -7.59 -4.23
CA ARG A 5 19.93 -8.26 -2.96
C ARG A 5 18.59 -7.75 -2.42
N ASP A 6 17.74 -8.67 -1.99
CA ASP A 6 16.48 -8.36 -1.31
C ASP A 6 16.78 -7.53 -0.04
N PRO A 7 16.34 -6.26 0.03
CA PRO A 7 16.64 -5.42 1.17
C PRO A 7 15.91 -5.92 2.41
N THR A 8 16.52 -5.73 3.58
CA THR A 8 15.95 -6.15 4.85
C THR A 8 15.52 -4.95 5.68
N HIS A 9 14.41 -5.13 6.41
CA HIS A 9 13.88 -4.13 7.32
C HIS A 9 14.92 -3.80 8.40
N LYS A 10 15.27 -2.53 8.58
CA LYS A 10 16.33 -2.08 9.51
C LYS A 10 16.20 -2.63 10.93
N ARG A 11 14.98 -2.62 11.48
CA ARG A 11 14.70 -3.08 12.85
C ARG A 11 14.55 -4.60 13.01
N PHE A 12 13.84 -5.25 12.08
CA PHE A 12 13.41 -6.64 12.26
C PHE A 12 14.20 -7.65 11.42
N GLY A 13 15.03 -7.19 10.48
CA GLY A 13 15.78 -8.04 9.56
C GLY A 13 14.91 -8.77 8.52
N THR A 14 13.59 -8.55 8.53
CA THR A 14 12.63 -9.16 7.59
C THR A 14 12.97 -8.75 6.15
N PRO A 15 13.12 -9.71 5.21
CA PRO A 15 13.30 -9.39 3.79
C PRO A 15 12.07 -8.67 3.21
N LEU A 16 12.28 -7.76 2.26
CA LEU A 16 11.20 -7.00 1.63
C LEU A 16 10.20 -7.92 0.95
N SER A 17 10.66 -8.96 0.27
CA SER A 17 9.78 -9.97 -0.35
C SER A 17 8.82 -10.62 0.67
N LEU A 18 9.31 -10.92 1.87
CA LEU A 18 8.51 -11.49 2.95
C LEU A 18 7.55 -10.46 3.55
N TRP A 19 8.01 -9.22 3.74
CA TRP A 19 7.17 -8.14 4.24
C TRP A 19 6.01 -7.84 3.28
N LEU A 20 6.29 -7.75 1.98
CA LEU A 20 5.27 -7.55 0.94
C LEU A 20 4.26 -8.69 0.91
N LYS A 21 4.71 -9.94 1.10
CA LYS A 21 3.82 -11.11 1.17
C LYS A 21 2.87 -11.06 2.37
N HIS A 22 3.27 -10.42 3.47
CA HIS A 22 2.49 -10.41 4.70
C HIS A 22 1.61 -9.17 4.86
N ILE A 23 1.70 -8.19 3.97
CA ILE A 23 0.94 -6.94 4.10
C ILE A 23 -0.58 -7.17 4.10
N GLU A 24 -1.05 -8.18 3.34
CA GLU A 24 -2.45 -8.58 3.28
C GLU A 24 -2.97 -9.23 4.56
N ASN A 25 -2.09 -9.72 5.44
CA ASN A 25 -2.49 -10.33 6.71
C ASN A 25 -3.07 -9.33 7.70
N GLU A 26 -2.89 -8.02 7.48
CA GLU A 26 -3.50 -6.96 8.29
C GLU A 26 -4.98 -6.78 7.97
N LEU A 27 -5.41 -7.03 6.72
CA LEU A 27 -6.76 -6.76 6.23
C LEU A 27 -7.90 -7.39 7.05
N PRO A 28 -7.77 -8.61 7.62
CA PRO A 28 -8.80 -9.17 8.50
C PRO A 28 -8.87 -8.51 9.89
N ILE A 29 -7.89 -7.69 10.24
CA ILE A 29 -7.76 -7.01 11.53
C ILE A 29 -8.14 -5.54 11.40
N ASP A 30 -7.55 -4.84 10.43
CA ASP A 30 -7.78 -3.43 10.14
C ASP A 30 -7.46 -3.09 8.68
N ALA A 31 -7.97 -1.94 8.22
CA ALA A 31 -7.60 -1.39 6.94
C ALA A 31 -6.12 -0.98 6.93
N VAL A 32 -5.47 -1.10 5.76
CA VAL A 32 -4.07 -0.73 5.58
C VAL A 32 -3.97 0.66 4.99
N GLY A 33 -3.46 1.62 5.75
CA GLY A 33 -3.28 2.99 5.31
C GLY A 33 -2.03 3.17 4.46
N PHE A 34 -2.08 4.04 3.46
CA PHE A 34 -0.91 4.33 2.64
C PHE A 34 0.27 4.92 3.42
N TRP A 35 -0.05 5.63 4.51
CA TRP A 35 0.89 6.14 5.52
C TRP A 35 1.65 5.04 6.29
N GLN A 36 1.17 3.79 6.28
CA GLN A 36 1.90 2.65 6.84
C GLN A 36 2.84 2.03 5.79
N ILE A 37 2.49 2.12 4.50
CA ILE A 37 3.23 1.47 3.41
C ILE A 37 4.45 2.29 3.00
N VAL A 38 4.22 3.52 2.53
CA VAL A 38 5.27 4.33 1.89
C VAL A 38 6.41 4.67 2.86
N PRO A 39 6.13 5.12 4.10
CA PRO A 39 7.20 5.39 5.07
C PRO A 39 8.00 4.16 5.46
N VAL A 40 7.40 2.97 5.59
CA VAL A 40 8.14 1.73 5.91
C VAL A 40 9.08 1.38 4.76
N LEU A 41 8.59 1.40 3.52
CA LEU A 41 9.42 1.11 2.34
C LEU A 41 10.56 2.13 2.19
N LYS A 42 10.28 3.41 2.39
CA LYS A 42 11.27 4.49 2.28
C LYS A 42 12.28 4.48 3.42
N ASN A 43 11.80 4.43 4.67
CA ASN A 43 12.64 4.66 5.85
C ASN A 43 13.22 3.35 6.40
N ASP A 44 12.44 2.28 6.46
CA ASP A 44 12.87 1.01 7.08
C ASP A 44 13.56 0.07 6.10
N PHE A 45 13.22 0.13 4.81
CA PHE A 45 13.93 -0.58 3.74
C PHE A 45 14.90 0.30 2.95
N ALA A 46 14.98 1.61 3.25
CA ALA A 46 15.85 2.58 2.58
C ALA A 46 15.64 2.66 1.06
N LEU A 47 14.42 2.41 0.57
CA LEU A 47 14.10 2.46 -0.86
C LEU A 47 13.89 3.89 -1.35
N GLN A 48 14.31 4.15 -2.58
CA GLN A 48 14.20 5.45 -3.24
C GLN A 48 13.97 5.28 -4.74
N GLY A 49 13.45 6.32 -5.39
CA GLY A 49 13.22 6.35 -6.84
C GLY A 49 12.39 5.17 -7.33
N ASP A 50 12.77 4.59 -8.47
CA ASP A 50 12.03 3.50 -9.11
C ASP A 50 11.89 2.26 -8.21
N ARG A 51 12.88 1.99 -7.34
CA ARG A 51 12.79 0.85 -6.40
C ARG A 51 11.70 1.06 -5.36
N LEU A 52 11.50 2.29 -4.89
CA LEU A 52 10.39 2.62 -3.99
C LEU A 52 9.06 2.47 -4.72
N VAL A 53 8.97 3.01 -5.94
CA VAL A 53 7.75 2.92 -6.75
C VAL A 53 7.36 1.46 -7.01
N GLU A 54 8.29 0.60 -7.41
CA GLU A 54 7.97 -0.81 -7.67
C GLU A 54 7.61 -1.61 -6.41
N ALA A 55 8.19 -1.26 -5.26
CA ALA A 55 7.80 -1.85 -3.98
C ALA A 55 6.39 -1.42 -3.57
N VAL A 56 6.04 -0.15 -3.74
CA VAL A 56 4.67 0.37 -3.52
C VAL A 56 3.68 -0.30 -4.47
N ARG A 57 4.00 -0.41 -5.77
CA ARG A 57 3.18 -1.15 -6.76
C ARG A 57 2.92 -2.58 -6.31
N SER A 58 3.96 -3.25 -5.82
CA SER A 58 3.87 -4.64 -5.33
C SER A 58 3.01 -4.77 -4.07
N ALA A 59 3.12 -3.83 -3.13
CA ALA A 59 2.27 -3.80 -1.94
C ALA A 59 0.78 -3.63 -2.33
N ILE A 60 0.47 -2.64 -3.19
CA ILE A 60 -0.90 -2.41 -3.66
C ILE A 60 -1.43 -3.63 -4.40
N ARG A 61 -0.62 -4.25 -5.27
CA ARG A 61 -1.00 -5.45 -6.00
C ARG A 61 -1.42 -6.57 -5.06
N ASN A 62 -0.67 -6.82 -3.99
CA ASN A 62 -0.99 -7.86 -3.01
C ASN A 62 -2.29 -7.54 -2.27
N LEU A 63 -2.49 -6.29 -1.84
CA LEU A 63 -3.73 -5.86 -1.19
C LEU A 63 -4.96 -6.04 -2.10
N LEU A 64 -4.88 -5.58 -3.37
CA LEU A 64 -5.97 -5.72 -4.33
C LEU A 64 -6.22 -7.20 -4.68
N ALA A 65 -5.17 -8.02 -4.81
CA ALA A 65 -5.29 -9.45 -5.05
C ALA A 65 -5.92 -10.20 -3.87
N ALA A 66 -5.73 -9.72 -2.65
CA ALA A 66 -6.41 -10.19 -1.44
C ALA A 66 -7.87 -9.72 -1.33
N GLY A 67 -8.37 -8.95 -2.30
CA GLY A 67 -9.75 -8.49 -2.36
C GLY A 67 -9.99 -7.14 -1.67
N ALA A 68 -8.95 -6.46 -1.21
CA ALA A 68 -9.10 -5.11 -0.69
C ALA A 68 -9.44 -4.12 -1.81
N ILE A 69 -10.13 -3.05 -1.44
CA ILE A 69 -10.44 -1.93 -2.33
C ILE A 69 -9.89 -0.62 -1.75
N PRO A 70 -9.52 0.35 -2.61
CA PRO A 70 -9.14 1.68 -2.15
C PRO A 70 -10.33 2.35 -1.46
N VAL A 71 -10.09 2.92 -0.28
CA VAL A 71 -11.09 3.62 0.51
C VAL A 71 -10.55 4.91 1.10
N GLU A 72 -11.43 5.78 1.55
CA GLU A 72 -11.10 6.94 2.37
C GLU A 72 -11.95 6.97 3.65
N GLY A 73 -11.39 7.59 4.70
CA GLY A 73 -12.03 7.66 6.00
C GLY A 73 -13.28 8.56 5.99
N SER A 74 -14.31 8.14 6.72
CA SER A 74 -15.47 8.98 7.05
C SER A 74 -15.52 9.25 8.55
N ASP A 75 -16.23 10.31 8.93
CA ASP A 75 -16.51 10.68 10.32
C ASP A 75 -17.33 9.61 11.11
N SER A 76 -17.70 8.48 10.48
CA SER A 76 -18.75 7.57 10.95
C SER A 76 -18.33 6.11 11.24
N ASN A 77 -17.06 5.85 11.54
CA ASN A 77 -16.49 4.50 11.78
C ASN A 77 -16.62 3.52 10.60
N ARG A 78 -16.97 3.99 9.41
CA ARG A 78 -17.02 3.18 8.19
C ARG A 78 -16.22 3.81 7.07
N TRP A 79 -15.62 2.96 6.24
CA TRP A 79 -14.86 3.37 5.07
C TRP A 79 -15.77 3.69 3.89
N HIS A 80 -15.39 4.65 3.04
CA HIS A 80 -16.05 4.89 1.76
C HIS A 80 -15.16 4.44 0.61
N ALA A 81 -15.73 3.71 -0.35
CA ALA A 81 -15.01 3.28 -1.53
C ALA A 81 -14.56 4.48 -2.38
N ARG A 82 -13.30 4.45 -2.80
CA ARG A 82 -12.77 5.34 -3.84
C ARG A 82 -12.98 4.70 -5.20
N GLU A 83 -14.21 4.81 -5.72
CA GLU A 83 -14.59 4.22 -7.00
C GLU A 83 -13.74 4.72 -8.17
N ASP A 84 -13.23 5.95 -8.09
CA ASP A 84 -12.28 6.54 -9.04
C ASP A 84 -10.94 5.79 -9.10
N LEU A 85 -10.61 5.01 -8.06
CA LEU A 85 -9.39 4.21 -7.96
C LEU A 85 -9.66 2.68 -7.99
N ALA A 86 -10.90 2.24 -7.86
CA ALA A 86 -11.30 0.83 -7.68
C ALA A 86 -11.37 0.02 -8.99
N ALA A 87 -10.38 0.17 -9.88
CA ALA A 87 -10.27 -0.66 -11.08
C ALA A 87 -9.64 -2.04 -10.77
N PRO A 88 -9.99 -3.11 -11.51
CA PRO A 88 -9.42 -4.43 -11.26
C PRO A 88 -7.95 -4.55 -11.74
N GLY A 89 -7.19 -5.43 -11.09
CA GLY A 89 -5.85 -5.85 -11.51
C GLY A 89 -4.84 -4.70 -11.63
N GLU A 90 -3.97 -4.76 -12.64
CA GLU A 90 -2.94 -3.73 -12.86
C GLU A 90 -3.51 -2.33 -13.12
N SER A 91 -4.74 -2.21 -13.64
CA SER A 91 -5.37 -0.90 -13.83
C SER A 91 -5.60 -0.20 -12.50
N GLY A 92 -6.08 -0.91 -11.48
CA GLY A 92 -6.22 -0.38 -10.12
C GLY A 92 -4.89 0.00 -9.50
N VAL A 93 -3.89 -0.87 -9.63
CA VAL A 93 -2.52 -0.59 -9.16
C VAL A 93 -1.99 0.71 -9.78
N ASN A 94 -2.16 0.88 -11.09
CA ASN A 94 -1.68 2.06 -11.80
C ASN A 94 -2.43 3.34 -11.41
N LEU A 95 -3.74 3.27 -11.18
CA LEU A 95 -4.55 4.42 -10.71
C LEU A 95 -4.07 4.88 -9.33
N VAL A 96 -3.91 3.95 -8.40
CA VAL A 96 -3.44 4.24 -7.04
C VAL A 96 -2.03 4.82 -7.03
N VAL A 97 -1.09 4.23 -7.78
CA VAL A 97 0.28 4.75 -7.86
C VAL A 97 0.32 6.12 -8.50
N LYS A 98 -0.49 6.34 -9.55
CA LYS A 98 -0.60 7.66 -10.16
C LYS A 98 -1.17 8.69 -9.18
N TYR A 99 -2.21 8.34 -8.43
CA TYR A 99 -2.77 9.19 -7.37
C TYR A 99 -1.67 9.60 -6.37
N TRP A 100 -0.92 8.62 -5.86
CA TRP A 100 0.17 8.87 -4.93
C TRP A 100 1.25 9.80 -5.49
N GLN A 101 1.68 9.58 -6.73
CA GLN A 101 2.70 10.40 -7.39
C GLN A 101 2.24 11.84 -7.66
N GLN A 102 0.93 12.11 -7.58
CA GLN A 102 0.34 13.44 -7.74
C GLN A 102 0.16 14.18 -6.41
N LEU A 103 0.35 13.51 -5.27
CA LEU A 103 0.35 14.17 -3.96
C LEU A 103 1.56 15.12 -3.86
N ASP A 104 1.34 16.29 -3.25
CA ASP A 104 2.39 17.25 -2.92
C ASP A 104 2.94 17.06 -1.49
N HIS A 105 2.49 16.00 -0.81
CA HIS A 105 2.91 15.63 0.53
C HIS A 105 3.19 14.12 0.65
N GLU A 106 3.87 13.75 1.73
CA GLU A 106 3.99 12.33 2.12
C GLU A 106 2.61 11.80 2.56
N PRO A 107 2.29 10.51 2.30
CA PRO A 107 1.02 9.94 2.73
C PRO A 107 0.83 10.04 4.25
N HIS A 108 -0.33 10.51 4.67
CA HIS A 108 -0.74 10.62 6.07
C HIS A 108 -2.03 9.85 6.35
N VAL A 109 -2.46 9.84 7.61
CA VAL A 109 -3.61 9.05 8.11
C VAL A 109 -4.94 9.34 7.41
N GLY A 110 -5.06 10.49 6.73
CA GLY A 110 -6.27 10.93 6.03
C GLY A 110 -6.26 10.66 4.52
N ASP A 111 -5.16 10.13 3.99
CA ASP A 111 -5.08 9.69 2.59
C ASP A 111 -5.83 8.37 2.39
N ILE A 112 -5.63 7.74 1.23
CA ILE A 112 -6.22 6.46 0.89
C ILE A 112 -5.80 5.34 1.85
N TRP A 113 -6.72 4.42 2.07
CA TRP A 113 -6.53 3.15 2.75
C TRP A 113 -6.98 2.01 1.85
N PHE A 114 -6.71 0.78 2.28
CA PHE A 114 -7.17 -0.45 1.64
C PHE A 114 -7.94 -1.25 2.68
N ALA A 115 -9.22 -1.49 2.43
CA ALA A 115 -10.10 -2.23 3.31
C ALA A 115 -10.79 -3.36 2.55
N LEU A 116 -11.25 -4.38 3.28
CA LEU A 116 -12.12 -5.38 2.69
C LEU A 116 -13.50 -4.77 2.41
N PRO A 117 -14.20 -5.18 1.33
CA PRO A 117 -15.53 -4.67 1.03
C PRO A 117 -16.56 -4.82 2.17
N SER A 118 -16.35 -5.77 3.10
CA SER A 118 -17.18 -5.94 4.30
C SER A 118 -17.14 -4.76 5.27
N ASP A 119 -16.09 -3.94 5.20
CA ASP A 119 -15.83 -2.83 6.13
C ASP A 119 -16.22 -1.47 5.53
N VAL A 120 -16.78 -1.48 4.32
CA VAL A 120 -17.18 -0.30 3.55
C VAL A 120 -18.68 -0.02 3.74
N ALA A 121 -19.01 1.27 3.86
CA ALA A 121 -20.36 1.79 4.10
C ALA A 121 -21.31 1.58 2.92
#